data_AF-A0A850KI01-F1
#
_entry.id   AF-A0A850KI01-F1
#
_cell.length_a   1.000
_cell.length_b   1.000
_cell.length_c   1.000
_cell.angle_alpha   90.00
_cell.angle_beta   90.00
_cell.angle_gamma   90.00
#
_symmetry.space_group_name_H-M   'P 1'
#
loop_
_entity.id
_entity.type
_entity.pdbx_description
1 polymer ?
#
loop_
_entity_poly.entity_id
_entity_poly.type
_entity_poly.pdbx_seq_one_letter_code
_entity_poly.pdbx_strand_id
1 'polypeptide(L)'
;MKYKEWSSDFEIGIGAIDQDHQTLFANVKQLGEHISQGRGPGRIEATINALSLYVDEHFKREERFMITAGYPDYEAHKKEHEGFQDAVFSLRDFFKQNPEGVDAQKIVSFLEDWLLHHILHVDKQYQPYLLGEKQGDPAITKKFQNGEMQKTVQLSCPANLERHVSHFISLISESSEEGKLIDQAVEKIANIRQARREQKAKALFGK
;
A
#
# COMPACT_ATOMS: atom_id res chain seq x y z
N MET A 1 -7.22 -10.14 -25.48
CA MET A 1 -7.56 -9.31 -24.31
C MET A 1 -7.38 -7.86 -24.71
N LYS A 2 -8.30 -6.96 -24.32
CA LYS A 2 -8.19 -5.52 -24.57
C LYS A 2 -7.84 -4.84 -23.25
N TYR A 3 -6.85 -3.97 -23.27
CA TYR A 3 -6.37 -3.24 -22.09
C TYR A 3 -6.82 -1.79 -22.17
N LYS A 4 -6.99 -1.15 -21.01
CA LYS A 4 -7.14 0.30 -20.93
C LYS A 4 -5.76 0.94 -21.10
N GLU A 5 -5.68 1.93 -21.98
CA GLU A 5 -4.45 2.67 -22.21
C GLU A 5 -4.50 4.02 -21.50
N TRP A 6 -3.34 4.49 -21.04
CA TRP A 6 -3.21 5.85 -20.52
C TRP A 6 -3.67 6.87 -21.57
N SER A 7 -4.41 7.88 -21.13
CA SER A 7 -4.81 9.04 -21.92
C SER A 7 -4.40 10.31 -21.18
N SER A 8 -4.10 11.39 -21.92
CA SER A 8 -3.89 12.72 -21.34
C SER A 8 -5.09 13.22 -20.52
N ASP A 9 -6.28 12.68 -20.75
CA ASP A 9 -7.48 13.01 -19.94
C ASP A 9 -7.33 12.61 -18.45
N PHE A 10 -6.39 11.72 -18.15
CA PHE A 10 -6.11 11.25 -16.79
C PHE A 10 -5.09 12.12 -16.07
N GLU A 11 -4.42 13.03 -16.78
CA GLU A 11 -3.43 13.91 -16.19
C GLU A 11 -4.04 14.75 -15.07
N ILE A 12 -3.29 14.84 -13.97
CA ILE A 12 -3.56 15.73 -12.85
C ILE A 12 -2.64 16.95 -12.88
N GLY A 13 -1.74 17.05 -13.86
CA GLY A 13 -0.87 18.21 -14.07
C GLY A 13 0.32 18.28 -13.11
N ILE A 14 0.67 17.15 -12.49
CA ILE A 14 1.81 17.03 -11.57
C ILE A 14 2.72 15.97 -12.17
N GLY A 15 3.74 16.39 -12.92
CA GLY A 15 4.49 15.49 -13.79
C GLY A 15 5.10 14.26 -13.12
N ALA A 16 5.48 14.34 -11.84
CA ALA A 16 5.96 13.17 -11.09
C ALA A 16 4.84 12.13 -10.84
N ILE A 17 3.62 12.59 -10.59
CA ILE A 17 2.45 11.72 -10.37
C ILE A 17 1.91 11.18 -11.70
N ASP A 18 1.79 12.03 -12.72
CA ASP A 18 1.35 11.60 -14.05
C ASP A 18 2.29 10.51 -14.61
N GLN A 19 3.60 10.62 -14.35
CA GLN A 19 4.59 9.60 -14.73
C GLN A 19 4.44 8.29 -13.93
N ASP A 20 4.10 8.37 -12.65
CA ASP A 20 3.81 7.18 -11.83
C ASP A 20 2.54 6.48 -12.37
N HIS A 21 1.46 7.23 -12.66
CA HIS A 21 0.22 6.67 -13.20
C HIS A 21 0.45 5.98 -14.55
N GLN A 22 1.18 6.60 -15.47
CA GLN A 22 1.56 5.98 -16.75
C GLN A 22 2.28 4.63 -16.55
N THR A 23 3.18 4.59 -15.56
CA THR A 23 3.95 3.38 -15.24
C THR A 23 3.06 2.30 -14.62
N LEU A 24 2.09 2.67 -13.77
CA LEU A 24 1.09 1.75 -13.23
C LEU A 24 0.25 1.12 -14.34
N PHE A 25 -0.28 1.91 -15.28
CA PHE A 25 -1.01 1.37 -16.44
C PHE A 25 -0.13 0.42 -17.28
N ALA A 26 1.13 0.77 -17.51
CA ALA A 26 2.08 -0.09 -18.23
C ALA A 26 2.33 -1.42 -17.51
N ASN A 27 2.50 -1.40 -16.18
CA ASN A 27 2.69 -2.60 -15.37
C ASN A 27 1.46 -3.52 -15.39
N VAL A 28 0.25 -2.95 -15.32
CA VAL A 28 -1.01 -3.71 -15.39
C VAL A 28 -1.18 -4.36 -16.77
N LYS A 29 -0.88 -3.62 -17.85
CA LYS A 29 -0.87 -4.16 -19.22
C LYS A 29 0.14 -5.31 -19.35
N GLN A 30 1.37 -5.13 -18.85
CA GLN A 30 2.40 -6.17 -18.89
C GLN A 30 2.00 -7.43 -18.12
N LEU A 31 1.36 -7.27 -16.94
CA LEU A 31 0.84 -8.39 -16.16
C LEU A 31 -0.19 -9.18 -16.96
N GLY A 32 -1.17 -8.50 -17.56
CA GLY A 32 -2.18 -9.12 -18.42
C GLY A 32 -1.58 -9.83 -19.63
N GLU A 33 -0.58 -9.24 -20.28
CA GLU A 33 0.16 -9.86 -21.38
C GLU A 33 0.92 -11.11 -20.94
N HIS A 34 1.54 -11.09 -19.76
CA HIS A 34 2.25 -12.26 -19.24
C HIS A 34 1.32 -13.42 -18.94
N ILE A 35 0.16 -13.16 -18.32
CA ILE A 35 -0.82 -14.20 -18.01
C ILE A 35 -1.47 -14.72 -19.30
N SER A 36 -1.91 -13.84 -20.20
CA SER A 36 -2.59 -14.24 -21.45
C SER A 36 -1.69 -14.97 -22.44
N GLN A 37 -0.38 -14.68 -22.46
CA GLN A 37 0.61 -15.41 -23.26
C GLN A 37 1.07 -16.72 -22.60
N GLY A 38 0.53 -17.07 -21.42
CA GLY A 38 0.95 -18.27 -20.69
C GLY A 38 2.43 -18.24 -20.31
N ARG A 39 2.97 -17.06 -19.98
CA ARG A 39 4.35 -16.96 -19.49
C ARG A 39 4.47 -17.75 -18.19
N GLY A 40 5.66 -18.32 -17.95
CA GLY A 40 5.89 -19.15 -16.77
C GLY A 40 5.59 -18.41 -15.45
N PRO A 41 5.15 -19.13 -14.40
CA PRO A 41 4.67 -18.54 -13.15
C PRO A 41 5.68 -17.60 -12.50
N GLY A 42 6.97 -17.89 -12.55
CA GLY A 42 8.01 -17.01 -12.00
C GLY A 42 8.06 -15.62 -12.68
N ARG A 43 7.71 -15.52 -13.97
CA ARG A 43 7.66 -14.22 -14.65
C ARG A 43 6.45 -13.40 -14.22
N ILE A 44 5.30 -14.06 -14.08
CA ILE A 44 4.07 -13.42 -13.61
C ILE A 44 4.23 -12.97 -12.15
N GLU A 45 4.80 -13.82 -11.28
CA GLU A 45 5.10 -13.48 -9.89
C GLU A 45 6.03 -12.26 -9.79
N ALA A 46 7.09 -12.21 -10.61
CA ALA A 46 7.98 -11.05 -10.67
C ALA A 46 7.24 -9.77 -11.06
N THR A 47 6.33 -9.81 -12.03
CA THR A 47 5.52 -8.65 -12.41
C THR A 47 4.54 -8.23 -11.30
N ILE A 48 3.89 -9.18 -10.62
CA ILE A 48 3.01 -8.87 -9.47
C ILE A 48 3.81 -8.22 -8.33
N ASN A 49 5.02 -8.72 -8.05
CA ASN A 49 5.92 -8.14 -7.04
C ASN A 49 6.34 -6.71 -7.42
N ALA A 50 6.72 -6.49 -8.67
CA ALA A 50 7.09 -5.17 -9.17
C ALA A 50 5.91 -4.19 -9.06
N LEU A 51 4.70 -4.61 -9.47
CA LEU A 51 3.49 -3.81 -9.33
C LEU A 51 3.20 -3.48 -7.86
N SER A 52 3.30 -4.47 -6.97
CA SER A 52 3.05 -4.31 -5.53
C SER A 52 3.98 -3.26 -4.91
N LEU A 53 5.27 -3.31 -5.23
CA LEU A 53 6.26 -2.35 -4.74
C LEU A 53 6.02 -0.95 -5.33
N TYR A 54 5.68 -0.86 -6.62
CA TYR A 54 5.48 0.41 -7.28
C TYR A 54 4.22 1.14 -6.79
N VAL A 55 3.13 0.40 -6.55
CA VAL A 55 1.91 0.93 -5.92
C VAL A 55 2.22 1.51 -4.53
N ASP A 56 3.01 0.81 -3.73
CA ASP A 56 3.40 1.28 -2.39
C ASP A 56 4.21 2.58 -2.43
N GLU A 57 5.21 2.66 -3.30
CA GLU A 57 6.03 3.87 -3.44
C GLU A 57 5.25 5.05 -4.06
N HIS A 58 4.37 4.79 -5.02
CA HIS A 58 3.48 5.79 -5.60
C HIS A 58 2.56 6.42 -4.54
N PHE A 59 1.83 5.59 -3.77
CA PHE A 59 0.93 6.09 -2.73
C PHE A 59 1.67 6.85 -1.63
N LYS A 60 2.85 6.38 -1.20
CA LYS A 60 3.68 7.15 -0.26
C LYS A 60 4.06 8.53 -0.81
N ARG A 61 4.29 8.64 -2.12
CA ARG A 61 4.63 9.92 -2.76
C ARG A 61 3.43 10.87 -2.74
N GLU A 62 2.26 10.42 -3.17
CA GLU A 62 1.02 11.19 -3.12
C GLU A 62 0.66 11.61 -1.71
N GLU A 63 0.74 10.68 -0.75
CA GLU A 63 0.47 10.94 0.66
C GLU A 63 1.38 12.03 1.23
N ARG A 64 2.68 12.02 0.88
CA ARG A 64 3.61 13.10 1.28
C ARG A 64 3.23 14.43 0.67
N PHE A 65 2.82 14.45 -0.60
CA PHE A 65 2.35 15.66 -1.27
C PHE A 65 1.07 16.20 -0.62
N MET A 66 0.09 15.33 -0.37
CA MET A 66 -1.16 15.68 0.33
C MET A 66 -0.90 16.27 1.72
N ILE A 67 -0.03 15.64 2.52
CA ILE A 67 0.35 16.13 3.85
C ILE A 67 1.00 17.51 3.75
N THR A 68 1.93 17.68 2.82
CA THR A 68 2.68 18.93 2.63
C THR A 68 1.75 20.05 2.20
N ALA A 69 0.78 19.76 1.33
CA ALA A 69 -0.23 20.70 0.88
C ALA A 69 -1.34 20.96 1.92
N GLY A 70 -1.41 20.19 3.00
CA GLY A 70 -2.48 20.27 4.00
C GLY A 70 -3.83 19.80 3.45
N TYR A 71 -3.85 18.78 2.59
CA TYR A 71 -5.08 18.28 1.97
C TYR A 71 -6.09 17.78 3.03
N PRO A 72 -7.30 18.38 3.13
CA PRO A 72 -8.24 18.07 4.21
C PRO A 72 -8.70 16.60 4.26
N ASP A 73 -8.88 15.97 3.09
CA ASP A 73 -9.41 14.60 2.97
C ASP A 73 -8.30 13.53 2.94
N TYR A 74 -7.09 13.86 3.39
CA TYR A 74 -5.92 12.97 3.42
C TYR A 74 -6.23 11.59 4.02
N GLU A 75 -6.89 11.53 5.19
CA GLU A 75 -7.15 10.25 5.88
C GLU A 75 -8.13 9.36 5.11
N ALA A 76 -9.11 9.95 4.44
CA ALA A 76 -10.06 9.21 3.61
C ALA A 76 -9.36 8.68 2.36
N HIS A 77 -8.54 9.52 1.71
CA HIS A 77 -7.73 9.12 0.55
C HIS A 77 -6.79 7.97 0.88
N LYS A 78 -6.02 8.09 1.98
CA LYS A 78 -5.11 7.05 2.45
C LYS A 78 -5.83 5.72 2.68
N LYS A 79 -7.08 5.74 3.16
CA LYS A 79 -7.85 4.51 3.38
C LYS A 79 -8.17 3.77 2.07
N GLU A 80 -8.39 4.50 0.97
CA GLU A 80 -8.54 3.89 -0.37
C GLU A 80 -7.23 3.23 -0.81
N HIS A 81 -6.09 3.90 -0.59
CA HIS A 81 -4.75 3.34 -0.83
C HIS A 81 -4.53 2.03 -0.07
N GLU A 82 -4.78 2.04 1.25
CA GLU A 82 -4.61 0.86 2.11
C GLU A 82 -5.50 -0.31 1.64
N GLY A 83 -6.72 -0.01 1.18
CA GLY A 83 -7.65 -1.00 0.63
C GLY A 83 -7.15 -1.66 -0.67
N PHE A 84 -6.60 -0.84 -1.58
CA PHE A 84 -6.04 -1.32 -2.84
C PHE A 84 -4.72 -2.07 -2.65
N GLN A 85 -3.81 -1.54 -1.83
CA GLN A 85 -2.56 -2.22 -1.46
C GLN A 85 -2.85 -3.61 -0.88
N ASP A 86 -3.82 -3.73 0.02
CA ASP A 86 -4.20 -5.02 0.58
C ASP A 86 -4.76 -5.97 -0.49
N ALA A 87 -5.50 -5.47 -1.48
CA ALA A 87 -5.95 -6.30 -2.60
C ALA A 87 -4.78 -6.80 -3.48
N VAL A 88 -3.81 -5.94 -3.78
CA VAL A 88 -2.61 -6.29 -4.57
C VAL A 88 -1.71 -7.29 -3.81
N PHE A 89 -1.52 -7.10 -2.50
CA PHE A 89 -0.80 -8.07 -1.67
C PHE A 89 -1.54 -9.40 -1.57
N SER A 90 -2.89 -9.37 -1.48
CA SER A 90 -3.71 -10.58 -1.51
C SER A 90 -3.54 -11.34 -2.83
N LEU A 91 -3.50 -10.63 -3.97
CA LEU A 91 -3.20 -11.24 -5.27
C LEU A 91 -1.83 -11.91 -5.29
N ARG A 92 -0.79 -11.21 -4.83
CA ARG A 92 0.58 -11.74 -4.75
C ARG A 92 0.64 -13.04 -3.95
N ASP A 93 0.09 -13.01 -2.73
CA ASP A 93 0.15 -14.14 -1.80
C ASP A 93 -0.66 -15.33 -2.36
N PHE A 94 -1.82 -15.08 -2.96
CA PHE A 94 -2.63 -16.11 -3.61
C PHE A 94 -1.96 -16.71 -4.85
N PHE A 95 -1.37 -15.89 -5.72
CA PHE A 95 -0.68 -16.37 -6.92
C PHE A 95 0.51 -17.25 -6.56
N LYS A 96 1.26 -16.89 -5.52
CA LYS A 96 2.40 -17.68 -5.03
C LYS A 96 1.99 -19.09 -4.59
N GLN A 97 0.81 -19.24 -4.01
CA GLN A 97 0.28 -20.53 -3.57
C GLN A 97 -0.45 -21.30 -4.68
N ASN A 98 -1.13 -20.58 -5.58
CA ASN A 98 -2.05 -21.13 -6.58
C ASN A 98 -1.86 -20.47 -7.96
N PRO A 99 -0.70 -20.66 -8.62
CA PRO A 99 -0.37 -19.95 -9.86
C PRO A 99 -1.34 -20.25 -11.02
N GLU A 100 -1.97 -21.42 -11.03
CA GLU A 100 -2.99 -21.77 -12.04
C GLU A 100 -4.41 -21.37 -11.64
N GLY A 101 -4.62 -20.96 -10.39
CA GLY A 101 -5.94 -20.64 -9.81
C GLY A 101 -6.43 -19.23 -10.08
N VAL A 102 -5.63 -18.39 -10.74
CA VAL A 102 -5.96 -16.98 -11.01
C VAL A 102 -6.63 -16.76 -12.36
N ASP A 103 -7.58 -15.84 -12.40
CA ASP A 103 -8.23 -15.36 -13.61
C ASP A 103 -7.58 -14.05 -14.08
N ALA A 104 -6.88 -14.11 -15.22
CA ALA A 104 -6.20 -12.98 -15.85
C ALA A 104 -7.13 -11.79 -16.09
N GLN A 105 -8.35 -12.08 -16.56
CA GLN A 105 -9.31 -11.05 -16.94
C GLN A 105 -9.84 -10.33 -15.72
N LYS A 106 -10.16 -11.08 -14.65
CA LYS A 106 -10.58 -10.48 -13.37
C LYS A 106 -9.48 -9.61 -12.77
N ILE A 107 -8.22 -10.07 -12.78
CA ILE A 107 -7.09 -9.31 -12.23
C ILE A 107 -6.91 -7.99 -12.98
N VAL A 108 -6.79 -8.03 -14.31
CA VAL A 108 -6.55 -6.83 -15.09
C VAL A 108 -7.73 -5.87 -14.99
N SER A 109 -8.97 -6.37 -15.12
CA SER A 109 -10.16 -5.53 -14.99
C SER A 109 -10.23 -4.85 -13.62
N PHE A 110 -9.98 -5.59 -12.53
CA PHE A 110 -9.94 -5.01 -11.18
C PHE A 110 -8.89 -3.89 -11.06
N LEU A 111 -7.66 -4.13 -11.52
CA LEU A 111 -6.57 -3.16 -11.41
C LEU A 111 -6.82 -1.92 -12.28
N GLU A 112 -7.27 -2.10 -13.52
CA GLU A 112 -7.58 -1.02 -14.46
C GLU A 112 -8.82 -0.20 -14.05
N ASP A 113 -9.86 -0.85 -13.53
CA ASP A 113 -11.07 -0.19 -13.04
C ASP A 113 -10.76 0.65 -11.80
N TRP A 114 -10.00 0.10 -10.86
CA TRP A 114 -9.61 0.82 -9.65
C TRP A 114 -8.72 2.02 -9.99
N LEU A 115 -7.65 1.83 -10.77
CA LEU A 115 -6.73 2.92 -11.15
C LEU A 115 -7.49 4.03 -11.87
N LEU A 116 -8.32 3.69 -12.86
CA LEU A 116 -9.05 4.69 -13.62
C LEU A 116 -10.01 5.49 -12.73
N HIS A 117 -10.76 4.81 -11.86
CA HIS A 117 -11.70 5.47 -10.96
C HIS A 117 -10.97 6.37 -9.95
N HIS A 118 -9.92 5.84 -9.32
CA HIS A 118 -9.14 6.54 -8.30
C HIS A 118 -8.49 7.81 -8.87
N ILE A 119 -7.83 7.70 -10.03
CA ILE A 119 -7.17 8.85 -10.67
C ILE A 119 -8.19 9.93 -11.05
N LEU A 120 -9.30 9.54 -11.68
CA LEU A 120 -10.28 10.50 -12.20
C LEU A 120 -11.09 11.19 -11.10
N HIS A 121 -11.37 10.51 -10.00
CA HIS A 121 -12.32 10.97 -9.00
C HIS A 121 -11.73 11.28 -7.64
N VAL A 122 -10.55 10.74 -7.32
CA VAL A 122 -9.90 10.86 -6.02
C VAL A 122 -8.60 11.66 -6.15
N ASP A 123 -7.68 11.30 -7.05
CA ASP A 123 -6.39 12.01 -7.19
C ASP A 123 -6.56 13.46 -7.67
N LYS A 124 -7.47 13.67 -8.62
CA LYS A 124 -7.82 15.03 -9.08
C LYS A 124 -8.33 15.95 -7.97
N GLN A 125 -8.78 15.43 -6.83
CA GLN A 125 -9.31 16.25 -5.74
C GLN A 125 -8.20 16.99 -4.97
N TYR A 126 -7.00 16.40 -4.86
CA TYR A 126 -5.88 17.05 -4.17
C TYR A 126 -5.14 18.04 -5.08
N GLN A 127 -5.32 17.95 -6.41
CA GLN A 127 -4.60 18.78 -7.40
C GLN A 127 -4.67 20.29 -7.09
N PRO A 128 -5.83 20.92 -6.84
CA PRO A 128 -5.90 22.37 -6.60
C PRO A 128 -5.12 22.81 -5.36
N TYR A 129 -4.95 21.93 -4.36
CA TYR A 129 -4.16 22.22 -3.16
C TYR A 129 -2.66 22.19 -3.46
N LEU A 130 -2.22 21.28 -4.33
CA LEU A 130 -0.82 21.20 -4.76
C LEU A 130 -0.43 22.32 -5.73
N LEU A 131 -1.36 22.80 -6.55
CA LEU A 131 -1.15 23.96 -7.42
C LEU A 131 -1.28 25.32 -6.68
N GLY A 132 -1.65 25.30 -5.39
CA GLY A 132 -1.85 26.51 -4.59
C GLY A 132 -3.12 27.30 -4.93
N GLU A 133 -4.03 26.72 -5.72
CA GLU A 133 -5.34 27.30 -6.05
C GLU A 133 -6.31 27.22 -4.86
N LYS A 134 -6.14 26.19 -4.01
CA LYS A 134 -6.84 26.04 -2.74
C LYS A 134 -5.85 26.03 -1.58
N GLN A 135 -6.25 26.68 -0.49
CA GLN A 135 -5.48 26.64 0.75
C GLN A 135 -5.79 25.36 1.51
N GLY A 136 -4.76 24.58 1.84
CA GLY A 136 -4.91 23.41 2.71
C GLY A 136 -5.06 23.78 4.18
N ASP A 137 -5.43 22.79 4.99
CA ASP A 137 -5.54 22.88 6.43
C ASP A 137 -4.16 22.74 7.11
N PRO A 138 -3.65 23.80 7.76
CA PRO A 138 -2.37 23.75 8.47
C PRO A 138 -2.35 22.74 9.63
N ALA A 139 -3.51 22.31 10.15
CA ALA A 139 -3.59 21.29 11.18
C ALA A 139 -3.12 19.92 10.66
N ILE A 140 -3.41 19.60 9.39
CA ILE A 140 -2.93 18.38 8.74
C ILE A 140 -1.40 18.42 8.67
N THR A 141 -0.81 19.48 8.13
CA THR A 141 0.65 19.58 8.03
C THR A 141 1.34 19.53 9.41
N LYS A 142 0.78 20.20 10.42
CA LYS A 142 1.29 20.16 11.80
C LYS A 142 1.19 18.79 12.46
N LYS A 143 0.15 18.01 12.16
CA LYS A 143 -0.03 16.63 12.67
C LYS A 143 1.16 15.75 12.31
N PHE A 144 1.68 15.88 11.09
CA PHE A 144 2.79 15.08 10.58
C PHE A 144 4.18 15.72 10.80
N GLN A 145 4.26 17.03 11.02
CA GLN A 145 5.50 17.69 11.47
C GLN A 145 5.83 17.39 12.93
N ASN A 146 4.82 17.17 13.77
CA ASN A 146 4.97 16.93 15.21
C ASN A 146 5.00 15.44 15.59
N GLY A 147 4.84 14.51 14.64
CA GLY A 147 4.79 13.07 14.93
C GLY A 147 5.11 12.16 13.76
N GLU A 148 6.12 11.31 13.98
CA GLU A 148 6.35 10.00 13.32
C GLU A 148 7.16 9.94 12.01
N MET A 149 8.38 10.47 12.03
CA MET A 149 9.48 9.93 11.22
C MET A 149 10.37 9.07 12.14
N GLN A 150 10.19 7.75 12.08
CA GLN A 150 10.80 6.73 12.96
C GLN A 150 10.47 6.88 14.45
N LYS A 151 9.65 5.97 15.00
CA LYS A 151 9.66 5.68 16.45
C LYS A 151 10.97 4.95 16.80
N THR A 152 12.08 5.66 16.74
CA THR A 152 13.23 5.30 17.56
C THR A 152 12.87 5.78 18.96
N VAL A 153 12.35 4.87 19.79
CA VAL A 153 12.05 5.14 21.19
C VAL A 153 13.40 5.26 21.91
N GLN A 154 13.99 6.46 21.89
CA GLN A 154 15.14 6.78 22.75
C GLN A 154 14.63 6.96 24.18
N LEU A 155 14.68 5.90 24.97
CA LEU A 155 14.45 5.97 26.41
C LEU A 155 15.71 6.54 27.07
N SER A 156 15.70 7.84 27.36
CA SER A 156 16.64 8.40 28.32
C SER A 156 16.18 8.00 29.72
N CYS A 157 16.89 7.06 30.34
CA CYS A 157 16.59 6.61 31.69
C CYS A 157 17.49 7.37 32.69
N PRO A 158 16.91 8.11 33.65
CA PRO A 158 17.66 8.61 34.80
C PRO A 158 18.36 7.45 35.53
N ALA A 159 19.59 7.66 36.03
CA ALA A 159 20.40 6.60 36.64
C ALA A 159 19.70 5.86 37.80
N ASN A 160 18.77 6.54 38.50
CA ASN A 160 17.97 5.94 39.58
C ASN A 160 16.83 5.03 39.10
N LEU A 161 16.50 5.05 37.81
CA LEU A 161 15.42 4.26 37.19
C LEU A 161 15.95 3.14 36.29
N GLU A 162 17.26 3.11 36.00
CA GLU A 162 17.88 2.16 35.06
C GLU A 162 17.56 0.71 35.42
N ARG A 163 17.63 0.38 36.72
CA ARG A 163 17.27 -0.95 37.23
C ARG A 163 15.82 -1.35 36.94
N HIS A 164 14.88 -0.42 37.01
CA HIS A 164 13.46 -0.70 36.75
C HIS A 164 13.20 -0.88 35.26
N VAL A 165 13.86 -0.08 34.41
CA VAL A 165 13.77 -0.22 32.95
C VAL A 165 14.42 -1.51 32.48
N SER A 166 15.60 -1.87 32.98
CA SER A 166 16.24 -3.16 32.67
C SER A 166 15.40 -4.34 33.13
N HIS A 167 14.74 -4.24 34.29
CA HIS A 167 13.83 -5.27 34.76
C HIS A 167 12.59 -5.39 33.86
N PHE A 168 11.98 -4.28 33.47
CA PHE A 168 10.88 -4.27 32.52
C PHE A 168 11.27 -4.86 31.16
N ILE A 169 12.42 -4.48 30.60
CA ILE A 169 12.96 -5.06 29.36
C ILE A 169 13.18 -6.57 29.50
N SER A 170 13.68 -7.02 30.65
CA SER A 170 13.84 -8.46 30.93
C SER A 170 12.49 -9.18 30.96
N LEU A 171 11.44 -8.56 31.50
CA LEU A 171 10.08 -9.13 31.55
C LEU A 171 9.40 -9.21 30.18
N ILE A 172 9.84 -8.43 29.19
CA ILE A 172 9.29 -8.47 27.82
C ILE A 172 10.29 -9.04 26.80
N SER A 173 11.41 -9.59 27.27
CA SER A 173 12.43 -10.19 26.40
C SER A 173 11.95 -11.52 25.81
N GLU A 174 12.50 -11.95 24.68
CA GLU A 174 12.10 -13.20 23.98
C GLU A 174 12.14 -14.46 24.88
N SER A 175 12.92 -14.44 25.97
CA SER A 175 13.03 -15.56 26.91
C SER A 175 11.95 -15.57 28.00
N SER A 176 11.29 -14.43 28.25
CA SER A 176 10.21 -14.26 29.23
C SER A 176 8.90 -14.93 28.79
N GLU A 177 7.99 -15.16 29.73
CA GLU A 177 6.66 -15.70 29.43
C GLU A 177 5.81 -14.68 28.66
N GLU A 178 5.89 -13.41 29.07
CA GLU A 178 5.17 -12.30 28.43
C GLU A 178 5.68 -12.02 27.02
N GLY A 179 7.01 -12.07 26.80
CA GLY A 179 7.60 -11.96 25.46
C GLY A 179 7.11 -13.05 24.52
N LYS A 180 7.08 -14.31 24.98
CA LYS A 180 6.52 -15.43 24.19
C LYS A 180 5.03 -15.25 23.89
N LEU A 181 4.24 -14.72 24.82
CA LEU A 181 2.82 -14.42 24.59
C LEU A 181 2.62 -13.30 23.56
N ILE A 182 3.49 -12.27 23.57
CA ILE A 182 3.49 -11.22 22.55
C ILE A 182 3.82 -11.81 21.18
N ASP A 183 4.87 -12.64 21.09
CA ASP A 183 5.25 -13.27 19.82
C ASP A 183 4.12 -14.17 19.28
N GLN A 184 3.51 -14.98 20.13
CA GLN A 184 2.33 -15.79 19.77
C GLN A 184 1.15 -14.92 19.31
N ALA A 185 0.91 -13.79 19.95
CA ALA A 185 -0.15 -12.86 19.54
C ALA A 185 0.16 -12.22 18.18
N VAL A 186 1.41 -11.81 17.94
CA VAL A 186 1.87 -11.27 16.65
C VAL A 186 1.73 -12.32 15.55
N GLU A 187 2.18 -13.55 15.80
CA GLU A 187 2.04 -14.66 14.85
C GLU A 187 0.55 -14.97 14.57
N LYS A 188 -0.28 -15.01 15.60
CA LYS A 188 -1.73 -15.21 15.44
C LYS A 188 -2.39 -14.10 14.62
N ILE A 189 -2.01 -12.84 14.83
CA ILE A 189 -2.47 -11.70 14.03
C ILE A 189 -2.01 -11.83 12.58
N ALA A 190 -0.74 -12.22 12.36
CA ALA A 190 -0.19 -12.45 11.03
C ALA A 190 -0.98 -13.55 10.30
N ASN A 191 -1.24 -14.68 10.95
CA ASN A 191 -2.02 -15.79 10.42
C ASN A 191 -3.46 -15.37 10.10
N ILE A 192 -4.12 -14.60 10.97
CA ILE A 192 -5.48 -14.07 10.72
C ILE A 192 -5.48 -13.15 9.50
N ARG A 193 -4.48 -12.25 9.38
CA ARG A 193 -4.36 -11.36 8.23
C ARG A 193 -4.13 -12.14 6.94
N GLN A 194 -3.26 -13.15 6.98
CA GLN A 194 -3.01 -14.00 5.83
C GLN A 194 -4.26 -14.77 5.39
N ALA A 195 -5.00 -15.39 6.32
CA ALA A 195 -6.25 -16.06 6.00
C ALA A 195 -7.30 -15.12 5.37
N ARG A 196 -7.39 -13.88 5.87
CA ARG A 196 -8.28 -12.86 5.28
C ARG A 196 -7.87 -12.49 3.86
N ARG A 197 -6.57 -12.34 3.60
CA ARG A 197 -6.04 -12.07 2.25
C ARG A 197 -6.32 -13.21 1.29
N GLU A 198 -6.12 -14.46 1.73
CA GLU A 198 -6.43 -15.64 0.91
C GLU A 198 -7.91 -15.70 0.55
N GLN A 199 -8.81 -15.45 1.52
CA GLN A 199 -10.25 -15.41 1.27
C GLN A 199 -10.62 -14.27 0.29
N LYS A 200 -10.06 -13.07 0.48
CA LYS A 200 -10.28 -11.91 -0.38
C LYS A 200 -9.78 -12.18 -1.80
N ALA A 201 -8.56 -12.70 -1.94
CA ALA A 201 -7.97 -13.02 -3.24
C ALA A 201 -8.76 -14.07 -3.98
N LYS A 202 -9.20 -15.14 -3.29
CA LYS A 202 -10.05 -16.17 -3.90
C LYS A 202 -11.36 -15.58 -4.41
N ALA A 203 -11.98 -14.68 -3.64
CA ALA A 203 -13.23 -14.03 -4.03
C ALA A 203 -13.05 -13.07 -5.22
N LEU A 204 -11.94 -12.32 -5.28
CA LEU A 204 -11.67 -11.32 -6.31
C LEU A 204 -11.06 -11.92 -7.59
N PHE A 205 -10.14 -12.87 -7.45
CA PHE A 205 -9.22 -13.29 -8.52
C PHE A 205 -9.26 -14.78 -8.84
N GLY A 206 -9.98 -15.59 -8.05
CA GLY A 206 -10.12 -17.01 -8.31
C GLY A 206 -10.86 -17.30 -9.62
N LYS A 207 -10.43 -18.36 -10.32
CA LYS A 207 -11.20 -18.97 -11.42
C LYS A 207 -12.53 -19.51 -10.93
#